data_AF-A0A2T3CSX4-F1
#
_entry.id   AF-A0A2T3CSX4-F1
#
_cell.length_a   1.000
_cell.length_b   1.000
_cell.length_c   1.000
_cell.angle_alpha   90.00
_cell.angle_beta   90.00
_cell.angle_gamma   90.00
#
_symmetry.space_group_name_H-M   'P 1'
#
loop_
_entity.id
_entity.type
_entity.pdbx_description
1 polymer ?
#
loop_
_entity_poly.entity_id
_entity_poly.type
_entity_poly.pdbx_seq_one_letter_code
_entity_poly.pdbx_strand_id
1 'polypeptide(L)' 'MEIPLDESPTERRNRLVGNALGLNADEVERWVASIEEDGSGMGYVVQFSRQTPQRVLERVEGLGGDLSINIGRID' A
#
# COMPACT_ATOMS: atom_id res chain seq x y z
N MET A 1 22.28 -9.43 -18.31
CA MET A 1 20.90 -8.98 -18.01
C MET A 1 21.07 -7.90 -16.96
N GLU A 2 21.11 -6.64 -17.40
CA GLU A 2 21.28 -5.49 -16.51
C GLU A 2 20.01 -5.38 -15.66
N ILE A 3 20.13 -5.66 -14.37
CA ILE A 3 19.10 -5.31 -13.40
C ILE A 3 19.26 -3.79 -13.21
N PRO A 4 18.28 -2.94 -13.56
CA PRO A 4 18.39 -1.53 -13.22
C PRO A 4 18.48 -1.42 -11.69
N LEU A 5 19.63 -0.95 -11.22
CA LEU A 5 20.04 -0.88 -9.81
C LEU A 5 19.30 0.20 -9.00
N ASP A 6 18.25 0.81 -9.56
CA ASP A 6 17.61 2.00 -9.01
C ASP A 6 16.17 1.78 -8.52
N GLU A 7 15.67 0.54 -8.45
CA GLU A 7 14.40 0.34 -7.73
C GLU A 7 14.69 0.40 -6.23
N SER A 8 14.37 1.54 -5.62
CA SER A 8 14.50 1.70 -4.18
C SER A 8 13.63 0.65 -3.47
N PRO A 9 14.05 0.14 -2.30
CA PRO A 9 13.21 -0.77 -1.52
C PRO A 9 11.83 -0.18 -1.20
N THR A 10 11.72 1.15 -1.19
CA THR A 10 10.47 1.90 -1.08
C THR A 10 9.58 1.74 -2.33
N GLU A 11 10.13 1.91 -3.53
CA GLU A 11 9.36 1.73 -4.78
C GLU A 11 8.89 0.29 -4.97
N ARG A 12 9.76 -0.68 -4.67
CA ARG A 12 9.38 -2.10 -4.69
C ARG A 12 8.21 -2.35 -3.75
N ARG A 13 8.30 -1.87 -2.51
CA ARG A 13 7.23 -1.99 -1.51
C ARG A 13 5.94 -1.31 -1.97
N ASN A 14 6.01 -0.08 -2.48
CA ASN A 14 4.84 0.66 -2.93
C ASN A 14 4.14 -0.05 -4.10
N ARG A 15 4.90 -0.70 -4.97
CA ARG A 15 4.34 -1.50 -6.08
C ARG A 15 3.64 -2.76 -5.57
N LEU A 16 4.23 -3.47 -4.61
CA LEU A 16 3.62 -4.65 -3.99
C LEU A 16 2.34 -4.29 -3.22
N VAL A 17 2.39 -3.24 -2.40
CA VAL A 17 1.23 -2.69 -1.68
C VAL A 17 0.15 -2.23 -2.66
N GLY A 18 0.55 -1.55 -3.74
CA GLY A 18 -0.38 -1.09 -4.78
C GLY A 18 -1.11 -2.26 -5.43
N ASN A 19 -0.39 -3.31 -5.82
CA ASN A 19 -1.00 -4.52 -6.37
C ASN A 19 -2.02 -5.16 -5.42
N ALA A 20 -1.73 -5.20 -4.12
CA ALA A 20 -2.66 -5.75 -3.12
C ALA A 20 -3.92 -4.88 -2.92
N LEU A 21 -3.81 -3.56 -3.14
CA LEU A 21 -4.88 -2.59 -2.95
C LEU A 21 -5.63 -2.22 -4.23
N GLY A 22 -5.21 -2.72 -5.40
CA GLY A 22 -5.73 -2.28 -6.70
C GLY A 22 -5.33 -0.84 -7.07
N LEU A 23 -4.20 -0.36 -6.52
CA LEU A 23 -3.64 0.97 -6.73
C LEU A 23 -2.29 0.87 -7.46
N ASN A 24 -1.89 1.95 -8.14
CA ASN A 24 -0.53 2.04 -8.66
C ASN A 24 0.45 2.57 -7.59
N ALA A 25 1.76 2.46 -7.86
CA ALA A 25 2.79 2.87 -6.91
C ALA A 25 2.75 4.38 -6.58
N ASP A 26 2.39 5.23 -7.55
CA ASP A 26 2.22 6.67 -7.35
C ASP A 26 1.03 7.00 -6.43
N GLU A 27 -0.07 6.27 -6.58
CA GLU A 27 -1.25 6.38 -5.72
C GLU A 27 -0.92 5.94 -4.30
N VAL A 28 -0.14 4.87 -4.14
CA VAL A 28 0.35 4.43 -2.84
C VAL A 28 1.23 5.52 -2.22
N GLU A 29 2.24 6.02 -2.93
CA GLU A 29 3.12 7.06 -2.40
C GLU A 29 2.37 8.35 -2.03
N ARG A 30 1.35 8.73 -2.81
CA ARG A 30 0.59 9.97 -2.60
C ARG A 30 -0.44 9.86 -1.47
N TRP A 31 -1.10 8.72 -1.35
CA TRP A 31 -2.28 8.58 -0.49
C TRP A 31 -2.04 7.74 0.75
N VAL A 32 -1.05 6.84 0.75
CA VAL A 32 -0.70 6.06 1.93
C VAL A 32 0.13 6.93 2.87
N ALA A 33 -0.37 7.08 4.10
CA ALA A 33 0.33 7.80 5.15
C ALA A 33 1.38 6.92 5.84
N SER A 34 1.08 5.63 6.04
CA SER A 34 1.98 4.70 6.73
C SER A 34 1.72 3.25 6.31
N ILE A 35 2.78 2.45 6.34
CA ILE A 35 2.74 1.00 6.12
C ILE A 35 3.47 0.37 7.30
N GLU A 36 2.74 -0.37 8.12
CA GLU A 36 3.24 -1.00 9.34
C GLU A 36 3.07 -2.52 9.22
N GLU A 37 3.95 -3.29 9.85
CA GLU A 37 3.70 -4.73 9.99
C GLU A 37 2.60 -4.93 11.05
N ASP A 38 1.68 -5.86 10.82
CA ASP A 38 0.54 -6.11 11.73
C ASP A 38 0.93 -6.74 13.08
N GLY A 39 2.23 -6.81 13.38
CA GLY A 39 2.79 -7.40 14.60
C GLY A 39 2.77 -8.92 14.63
N SER A 40 2.09 -9.58 13.68
CA SER A 40 2.07 -11.04 13.57
C SER A 40 3.18 -11.57 12.64
N GLY A 41 3.86 -10.68 11.90
CA GLY A 41 4.83 -11.04 10.87
C GLY A 41 4.21 -11.71 9.64
N MET A 42 2.87 -11.73 9.55
CA MET A 42 2.13 -12.34 8.46
C MET A 42 1.40 -11.32 7.58
N GLY A 43 1.52 -10.03 7.88
CA GLY A 43 0.96 -9.02 6.99
C GLY A 43 1.34 -7.59 7.31
N TYR A 44 0.87 -6.71 6.44
CA TYR A 44 1.04 -5.27 6.56
C TYR A 44 -0.30 -4.59 6.76
N VAL A 45 -0.33 -3.64 7.68
CA VAL A 45 -1.40 -2.67 7.85
C VAL A 45 -1.02 -1.42 7.07
N VAL A 46 -1.86 -1.06 6.11
CA VAL A 46 -1.74 0.17 5.35
C VAL A 46 -2.70 1.19 5.92
N GLN A 47 -2.20 2.38 6.22
CA GLN A 47 -3.01 3.50 6.66
C GLN A 47 -3.02 4.61 5.61
N PHE A 48 -4.21 4.99 5.17
CA PHE A 48 -4.43 6.06 4.21
C PHE A 48 -4.46 7.43 4.90
N SER A 49 -4.00 8.44 4.17
CA SER A 49 -4.12 9.84 4.59
C SER A 49 -5.59 10.25 4.63
N ARG A 50 -5.96 11.12 5.58
CA ARG A 50 -7.29 11.75 5.64
C ARG A 50 -7.60 12.62 4.42
N GLN A 51 -6.58 12.97 3.64
CA GLN A 51 -6.73 13.73 2.39
C GLN A 51 -6.98 12.83 1.18
N THR A 52 -6.98 11.51 1.37
CA THR A 52 -7.22 10.55 0.28
C THR A 52 -8.63 10.74 -0.27
N PRO A 53 -8.78 10.99 -1.57
CA PRO A 53 -10.11 11.14 -2.19
C PRO A 53 -10.94 9.87 -2.01
N GLN A 54 -12.24 10.02 -1.75
CA GLN A 54 -13.16 8.90 -1.58
C GLN A 54 -13.14 7.91 -2.76
N ARG A 55 -13.03 8.42 -4.00
CA ARG A 55 -12.88 7.59 -5.22
C ARG A 55 -11.68 6.64 -5.21
N VAL A 56 -10.63 6.96 -4.45
CA VAL A 56 -9.45 6.09 -4.31
C VAL A 56 -9.74 5.03 -3.25
N LEU A 57 -10.34 5.43 -2.13
CA LEU A 57 -10.74 4.54 -1.04
C LEU A 57 -11.77 3.50 -1.52
N GLU A 58 -12.74 3.90 -2.36
CA GLU A 58 -13.76 3.02 -2.94
C GLU A 58 -13.20 1.96 -3.89
N ARG A 59 -12.00 2.16 -4.43
CA ARG A 59 -11.31 1.15 -5.26
C ARG A 59 -10.62 0.08 -4.41
N VAL A 60 -10.35 0.38 -3.15
CA VAL A 60 -9.66 -0.54 -2.25
C VAL A 60 -10.68 -1.49 -1.66
N GLU A 61 -10.70 -2.72 -2.17
CA GLU A 61 -11.60 -3.75 -1.65
C GLU A 61 -11.27 -4.10 -0.20
N GLY A 62 -12.29 -4.13 0.66
CA GLY A 62 -12.12 -4.44 2.08
C GLY A 62 -11.64 -3.28 2.94
N LEU A 63 -11.49 -2.07 2.39
CA LEU A 63 -11.17 -0.89 3.17
C LEU A 63 -12.36 -0.50 4.06
N GLY A 64 -12.16 -0.60 5.37
CA GLY A 64 -13.15 -0.19 6.36
C GLY A 64 -13.29 1.33 6.51
N GLY A 65 -14.13 1.76 7.44
CA GLY A 65 -14.33 3.19 7.76
C GLY A 65 -13.12 3.87 8.40
N ASP A 66 -12.12 3.10 8.84
CA ASP A 66 -10.99 3.57 9.64
C ASP A 66 -9.79 4.06 8.82
N LEU A 67 -9.93 4.16 7.48
CA LEU A 67 -8.84 4.51 6.55
C LEU A 67 -7.62 3.58 6.71
N SER A 68 -7.81 2.39 7.23
CA SER A 68 -6.77 1.39 7.43
C SER A 68 -7.26 0.03 6.96
N ILE A 69 -6.33 -0.75 6.42
CA ILE A 69 -6.60 -2.09 5.91
C ILE A 69 -5.39 -2.99 6.13
N ASN A 70 -5.65 -4.22 6.57
CA ASN A 70 -4.64 -5.27 6.58
C ASN A 70 -4.63 -5.94 5.19
N ILE A 71 -3.52 -5.83 4.47
CA ILE A 71 -3.36 -6.39 3.12
C ILE A 71 -2.75 -7.80 3.12
N GLY A 72 -2.58 -8.38 4.32
CA GLY A 72 -1.89 -9.65 4.49
C GLY A 72 -0.44 -9.58 4.02
N ARG A 73 0.10 -10.74 3.68
CA ARG A 73 1.48 -10.89 3.24
C ARG A 73 1.63 -10.46 1.78
N ILE A 74 2.57 -9.55 1.54
CA ILE A 74 3.03 -9.18 0.21
C ILE A 74 4.40 -9.84 -0.02
N ASP A 75 4.47 -10.80 -0.94
CA ASP A 75 5.69 -11.53 -1.36
C ASP A 75 6.11 -11.11 -2.78
#